data_AF-A0A2N6DFA4-F1
#
_entry.id   AF-A0A2N6DFA4-F1
#
_cell.length_a   1.000
_cell.length_b   1.000
_cell.length_c   1.000
_cell.angle_alpha   90.00
_cell.angle_beta   90.00
_cell.angle_gamma   90.00
#
_symmetry.space_group_name_H-M   'P 1'
#
loop_
_entity.id
_entity.type
_entity.pdbx_description
1 polymer ?
#
loop_
_entity_poly.entity_id
_entity_poly.type
_entity_poly.pdbx_seq_one_letter_code
_entity_poly.pdbx_strand_id
1 'polypeptide(L)'
;MFKEIKEVFKTTKCERTRFNFASFYIYTLMKLSLGLRPLILPVFNESNTSFSSRFSIVRDKKSKNYIEFRNLPLGDFLCKEFELFQKLSSIFFSRLSFIMEDINKYGDNDTLLFLLNKNNKPTNFTSSNINELIYKHLKIYISHLPANFLRHYFRTYLFNNCYDSKFMDFLMGHNLEGQEMLNRNSSLDIIKFRKQAINVQQQIIKEHNVDSLFA
;
A
#
# COMPACT_ATOMS: atom_id res chain seq x y z
N MET A 1 10.46 -4.78 -11.84
CA MET A 1 9.22 -3.97 -11.74
C MET A 1 9.44 -2.55 -11.17
N PHE A 2 10.00 -2.39 -9.96
CA PHE A 2 10.15 -1.04 -9.36
C PHE A 2 11.08 -0.12 -10.17
N LYS A 3 12.16 -0.66 -10.75
CA LYS A 3 13.05 0.05 -11.66
C LYS A 3 12.30 0.59 -12.89
N GLU A 4 11.48 -0.24 -13.50
CA GLU A 4 10.69 0.08 -14.69
C GLU A 4 9.59 1.11 -14.38
N ILE A 5 8.95 1.02 -13.22
CA ILE A 5 8.04 2.06 -12.71
C ILE A 5 8.77 3.39 -12.56
N LYS A 6 9.97 3.39 -11.98
CA LYS A 6 10.80 4.60 -11.78
C LYS A 6 11.23 5.21 -13.12
N GLU A 7 11.65 4.41 -14.09
CA GLU A 7 11.98 4.88 -15.44
C GLU A 7 10.79 5.57 -16.11
N VAL A 8 9.60 4.96 -16.08
CA VAL A 8 8.40 5.59 -16.65
C VAL A 8 8.03 6.88 -15.91
N PHE A 9 8.13 6.89 -14.58
CA PHE A 9 7.86 8.07 -13.77
C PHE A 9 8.80 9.24 -14.11
N LYS A 10 10.09 8.97 -14.37
CA LYS A 10 11.08 10.01 -14.71
C LYS A 10 10.95 10.51 -16.15
N THR A 11 10.59 9.64 -17.09
CA THR A 11 10.56 9.97 -18.52
C THR A 11 9.23 10.51 -19.02
N THR A 12 8.11 10.20 -18.35
CA THR A 12 6.78 10.62 -18.80
C THR A 12 6.56 12.12 -18.60
N LYS A 13 6.10 12.80 -19.66
CA LYS A 13 5.66 14.21 -19.60
C LYS A 13 4.18 14.36 -19.22
N CYS A 14 3.40 13.28 -19.29
CA CYS A 14 1.98 13.32 -18.96
C CYS A 14 1.80 13.26 -17.44
N GLU A 15 1.32 14.35 -16.83
CA GLU A 15 1.14 14.43 -15.37
C GLU A 15 0.20 13.33 -14.84
N ARG A 16 -0.88 13.00 -15.56
CA ARG A 16 -1.76 11.88 -15.20
C ARG A 16 -0.99 10.55 -15.13
N THR A 17 -0.20 10.24 -16.16
CA THR A 17 0.60 9.02 -16.18
C THR A 17 1.60 9.03 -15.03
N ARG A 18 2.23 10.17 -14.76
CA ARG A 18 3.18 10.34 -13.66
C ARG A 18 2.53 10.07 -12.30
N PHE A 19 1.35 10.64 -12.05
CA PHE A 19 0.55 10.38 -10.86
C PHE A 19 0.18 8.90 -10.73
N ASN A 20 -0.35 8.29 -11.81
CA ASN A 20 -0.75 6.88 -11.80
C ASN A 20 0.42 5.94 -11.46
N PHE A 21 1.61 6.19 -12.01
CA PHE A 21 2.79 5.38 -11.70
C PHE A 21 3.31 5.63 -10.27
N ALA A 22 3.23 6.85 -9.75
CA ALA A 22 3.57 7.13 -8.35
C ALA A 22 2.61 6.46 -7.38
N SER A 23 1.30 6.56 -7.63
CA SER A 23 0.26 5.91 -6.84
C SER A 23 0.40 4.38 -6.91
N PHE A 24 0.65 3.82 -8.10
CA PHE A 24 0.88 2.39 -8.29
C PHE A 24 2.16 1.90 -7.60
N TYR A 25 3.23 2.70 -7.61
CA TYR A 25 4.47 2.42 -6.88
C TYR A 25 4.20 2.27 -5.38
N ILE A 26 3.55 3.27 -4.76
CA ILE A 26 3.24 3.26 -3.33
C ILE A 26 2.29 2.10 -3.00
N TYR A 27 1.24 1.91 -3.80
CA TYR A 27 0.32 0.79 -3.64
C TYR A 27 1.04 -0.57 -3.62
N THR A 28 1.95 -0.77 -4.55
CA THR A 28 2.70 -2.02 -4.69
C THR A 28 3.69 -2.21 -3.55
N LEU A 29 4.42 -1.14 -3.18
CA LEU A 29 5.33 -1.11 -2.05
C LEU A 29 4.63 -1.48 -0.73
N MET A 30 3.45 -0.89 -0.48
CA MET A 30 2.66 -1.17 0.72
C MET A 30 2.12 -2.60 0.72
N LYS A 31 1.59 -3.09 -0.41
CA LYS A 31 1.13 -4.49 -0.51
C LYS A 31 2.24 -5.50 -0.28
N LEU A 32 3.42 -5.24 -0.85
CA LEU A 32 4.58 -6.09 -0.75
C LEU A 32 5.17 -6.10 0.67
N SER A 33 5.16 -4.96 1.36
CA SER A 33 5.83 -4.81 2.66
C SER A 33 4.92 -5.08 3.87
N LEU A 34 3.59 -5.01 3.68
CA LEU A 34 2.61 -5.08 4.78
C LEU A 34 1.59 -6.23 4.64
N GLY A 35 1.70 -7.06 3.59
CA GLY A 35 0.81 -8.21 3.40
C GLY A 35 -0.68 -7.85 3.30
N LEU A 36 -0.99 -6.72 2.66
CA LEU A 36 -2.35 -6.19 2.60
C LEU A 36 -3.25 -7.02 1.70
N ARG A 37 -4.52 -7.14 2.10
CA ARG A 37 -5.56 -7.67 1.21
C ARG A 37 -5.74 -6.76 -0.02
N PRO A 38 -6.15 -7.30 -1.17
CA PRO A 38 -6.62 -6.52 -2.30
C PRO A 38 -7.92 -5.85 -1.85
N LEU A 39 -7.82 -4.58 -1.48
CA LEU A 39 -8.97 -3.80 -1.07
C LEU A 39 -9.50 -3.03 -2.27
N ILE A 40 -10.83 -2.95 -2.34
CA ILE A 40 -11.58 -2.11 -3.28
C ILE A 40 -11.46 -0.63 -2.85
N LEU A 41 -11.22 -0.39 -1.57
CA LEU A 41 -11.11 0.93 -0.95
C LEU A 41 -9.67 1.18 -0.45
N PRO A 42 -9.24 2.44 -0.36
CA PRO A 42 -7.90 2.80 0.06
C PRO A 42 -7.65 2.37 1.50
N VAL A 43 -6.48 1.77 1.69
CA VAL A 43 -6.09 1.19 2.97
C VAL A 43 -5.52 2.24 3.91
N PHE A 44 -4.94 3.32 3.35
CA PHE A 44 -4.23 4.35 4.09
C PHE A 44 -4.87 5.70 3.79
N ASN A 45 -5.40 6.30 4.83
CA ASN A 45 -6.02 7.61 4.83
C ASN A 45 -5.57 8.34 6.11
N GLU A 46 -5.75 9.66 6.18
CA GLU A 46 -5.29 10.43 7.34
C GLU A 46 -5.99 10.00 8.65
N SER A 47 -7.23 9.51 8.54
CA SER A 47 -8.02 9.04 9.68
C SER A 47 -7.58 7.69 10.25
N ASN A 48 -6.85 6.86 9.49
CA ASN A 48 -6.43 5.52 9.91
C ASN A 48 -4.91 5.32 9.92
N THR A 49 -4.14 6.28 9.41
CA THR A 49 -2.69 6.18 9.28
C THR A 49 -2.01 7.39 9.85
N SER A 50 -1.12 7.14 10.81
CA SER A 50 -0.30 8.19 11.40
C SER A 50 1.17 7.90 11.10
N PHE A 51 1.73 8.67 10.18
CA PHE A 51 3.15 8.57 9.79
C PHE A 51 4.08 9.04 10.91
N SER A 52 3.65 10.01 11.72
CA SER A 52 4.40 10.50 12.90
C SER A 52 4.56 9.41 13.95
N SER A 53 3.49 8.67 14.23
CA SER A 53 3.50 7.53 15.16
C SER A 53 3.83 6.19 14.50
N ARG A 54 4.08 6.21 13.18
CA ARG A 54 4.55 5.08 12.36
C ARG A 54 3.66 3.84 12.46
N PHE A 55 2.34 4.06 12.44
CA PHE A 55 1.38 2.97 12.36
C PHE A 55 0.22 3.29 11.42
N SER A 56 -0.40 2.22 10.93
CA SER A 56 -1.68 2.28 10.23
C SER A 56 -2.64 1.23 10.77
N ILE A 57 -3.89 1.62 10.92
CA ILE A 57 -5.00 0.77 11.34
C ILE A 57 -5.70 0.29 10.07
N VAL A 58 -5.52 -0.99 9.76
CA VAL A 58 -6.09 -1.60 8.56
C VAL A 58 -7.30 -2.45 8.93
N ARG A 59 -8.40 -2.23 8.22
CA ARG A 59 -9.60 -3.06 8.30
C ARG A 59 -9.45 -4.26 7.38
N ASP A 60 -9.57 -5.45 7.94
CA ASP A 60 -9.27 -6.69 7.24
C ASP A 60 -10.51 -7.46 6.79
N LYS A 61 -11.50 -7.61 7.68
CA LYS A 61 -12.74 -8.35 7.42
C LYS A 61 -13.91 -7.67 8.11
N LYS A 62 -15.04 -7.55 7.40
CA LYS A 62 -16.35 -7.25 7.99
C LYS A 62 -17.12 -8.57 8.05
N SER A 63 -17.35 -9.11 9.23
CA SER A 63 -18.33 -10.19 9.43
C SER A 63 -19.68 -9.56 9.77
N LYS A 64 -20.76 -10.37 9.80
CA LYS A 64 -22.07 -9.90 10.28
C LYS A 64 -22.01 -9.43 11.75
N ASN A 65 -21.06 -9.92 12.52
CA ASN A 65 -21.04 -9.78 13.98
C ASN A 65 -19.92 -8.85 14.48
N TYR A 66 -18.86 -8.61 13.70
CA TYR A 66 -17.71 -7.81 14.14
C TYR A 66 -16.90 -7.24 12.97
N ILE A 67 -16.04 -6.27 13.28
CA ILE A 67 -15.09 -5.67 12.35
C ILE A 67 -13.68 -5.98 12.85
N GLU A 68 -12.89 -6.67 12.04
CA GLU A 68 -11.49 -6.96 12.37
C GLU A 68 -10.59 -5.80 11.91
N PHE A 69 -9.87 -5.22 12.86
CA PHE A 69 -8.81 -4.23 12.63
C PHE A 69 -7.47 -4.80 13.07
N ARG A 70 -6.40 -4.39 12.39
CA ARG A 70 -5.02 -4.66 12.80
C ARG A 70 -4.17 -3.41 12.76
N ASN A 71 -3.24 -3.32 13.70
CA ASN A 71 -2.25 -2.25 13.76
C ASN A 71 -0.99 -2.69 13.03
N LEU A 72 -0.73 -2.09 11.86
CA LEU A 72 0.46 -2.36 11.06
C LEU A 72 1.52 -1.29 11.34
N PRO A 73 2.70 -1.67 11.84
CA PRO A 73 3.82 -0.74 11.96
C PRO A 73 4.36 -0.35 10.58
N LEU A 74 4.83 0.88 10.46
CA LEU A 74 5.39 1.43 9.23
C LEU A 74 6.88 1.74 9.44
N GLY A 75 7.73 1.17 8.59
CA GLY A 75 9.16 1.46 8.57
C GLY A 75 9.46 2.82 7.95
N ASP A 76 10.61 3.39 8.30
CA ASP A 76 11.04 4.73 7.91
C ASP A 76 10.97 4.97 6.40
N PHE A 77 11.35 3.97 5.60
CA PHE A 77 11.29 4.07 4.15
C PHE A 77 9.85 4.22 3.65
N LEU A 78 8.91 3.42 4.17
CA LEU A 78 7.49 3.51 3.79
C LEU A 78 6.92 4.87 4.16
N CYS A 79 7.21 5.37 5.38
CA CYS A 79 6.74 6.68 5.82
C CYS A 79 7.27 7.79 4.90
N LYS A 80 8.59 7.80 4.62
CA LYS A 80 9.21 8.81 3.75
C LYS A 80 8.64 8.79 2.34
N GLU A 81 8.53 7.61 1.73
CA GLU A 81 7.97 7.48 0.37
C GLU A 81 6.51 7.95 0.32
N PHE A 82 5.73 7.63 1.35
CA PHE A 82 4.35 8.07 1.41
C PHE A 82 4.25 9.59 1.60
N GLU A 83 5.00 10.18 2.52
CA GLU A 83 5.04 11.65 2.72
C GLU A 83 5.42 12.39 1.43
N LEU A 84 6.41 11.87 0.67
CA LEU A 84 6.78 12.44 -0.63
C LEU A 84 5.65 12.30 -1.66
N PHE A 85 4.95 11.18 -1.65
CA PHE A 85 3.77 10.97 -2.48
C PHE A 85 2.62 11.90 -2.10
N GLN A 86 2.38 12.17 -0.80
CA GLN A 86 1.37 13.14 -0.37
C GLN A 86 1.69 14.55 -0.90
N LYS A 87 2.96 14.97 -0.79
CA LYS A 87 3.42 16.26 -1.34
C LYS A 87 3.22 16.33 -2.86
N LEU A 88 3.60 15.28 -3.59
CA LEU A 88 3.35 15.19 -5.03
C LEU A 88 1.85 15.30 -5.34
N SER A 89 1.02 14.56 -4.61
CA SER A 89 -0.43 14.54 -4.79
C SER A 89 -1.05 15.91 -4.55
N SER A 90 -0.63 16.61 -3.50
CA SER A 90 -1.05 17.98 -3.20
C SER A 90 -0.70 18.95 -4.34
N ILE A 91 0.53 18.91 -4.84
CA ILE A 91 0.97 19.74 -5.99
C ILE A 91 0.17 19.40 -7.25
N PHE A 92 -0.07 18.13 -7.49
CA PHE A 92 -0.82 17.66 -8.65
C PHE A 92 -2.28 18.14 -8.59
N PHE A 93 -2.94 18.00 -7.43
CA PHE A 93 -4.31 18.47 -7.23
C PHE A 93 -4.41 20.00 -7.25
N SER A 94 -3.44 20.74 -6.72
CA SER A 94 -3.45 22.20 -6.79
C SER A 94 -3.33 22.72 -8.23
N ARG A 95 -2.67 21.98 -9.12
CA ARG A 95 -2.55 22.32 -10.55
C ARG A 95 -3.81 21.97 -11.33
N LEU A 96 -4.48 20.87 -10.97
CA LEU A 96 -5.65 20.37 -11.67
C LEU A 96 -6.98 20.84 -11.08
N SER A 97 -6.99 21.44 -9.89
CA SER A 97 -8.20 21.94 -9.23
C SER A 97 -8.98 22.93 -10.11
N PHE A 98 -8.29 23.69 -10.96
CA PHE A 98 -8.90 24.59 -11.95
C PHE A 98 -9.57 23.87 -13.13
N ILE A 99 -9.17 22.62 -13.41
CA ILE A 99 -9.63 21.84 -14.57
C ILE A 99 -10.66 20.77 -14.13
N MET A 100 -10.71 20.45 -12.83
CA MET A 100 -11.36 19.25 -12.33
C MET A 100 -12.13 19.51 -11.04
N GLU A 101 -13.34 20.05 -11.17
CA GLU A 101 -14.26 20.31 -10.04
C GLU A 101 -14.54 19.06 -9.19
N ASP A 102 -14.53 17.87 -9.78
CA ASP A 102 -14.79 16.63 -9.06
C ASP A 102 -13.60 16.12 -8.23
N ILE A 103 -12.36 16.57 -8.45
CA ILE A 103 -11.20 16.10 -7.67
C ILE A 103 -11.32 16.51 -6.19
N ASN A 104 -11.86 17.70 -5.91
CA ASN A 104 -12.01 18.19 -4.55
C ASN A 104 -12.90 17.25 -3.71
N LYS A 105 -13.95 16.66 -4.32
CA LYS A 105 -14.80 15.65 -3.66
C LYS A 105 -14.06 14.35 -3.32
N TYR A 106 -12.96 14.05 -3.99
CA TYR A 106 -12.12 12.88 -3.69
C TYR A 106 -10.94 13.22 -2.77
N GLY A 107 -10.47 14.46 -2.79
CA GLY A 107 -9.58 15.01 -1.76
C GLY A 107 -10.24 14.95 -0.37
N ASP A 108 -11.54 15.22 -0.31
CA ASP A 108 -12.36 15.11 0.92
C ASP A 108 -12.62 13.66 1.38
N ASN A 109 -12.34 12.65 0.56
CA ASN A 109 -12.56 11.23 0.93
C ASN A 109 -11.34 10.60 1.63
N ASP A 110 -10.40 11.40 2.13
CA ASP A 110 -9.13 10.99 2.76
C ASP A 110 -8.26 10.01 1.91
N THR A 111 -8.60 9.81 0.64
CA THR A 111 -8.13 8.68 -0.16
C THR A 111 -6.97 9.09 -1.04
N LEU A 112 -5.73 8.74 -0.70
CA LEU A 112 -4.56 9.15 -1.50
C LEU A 112 -4.12 8.13 -2.56
N LEU A 113 -4.54 6.87 -2.45
CA LEU A 113 -4.11 5.79 -3.35
C LEU A 113 -5.21 5.40 -4.34
N PHE A 114 -5.15 5.97 -5.54
CA PHE A 114 -6.03 5.66 -6.67
C PHE A 114 -5.33 5.88 -8.02
N LEU A 115 -5.97 5.43 -9.09
CA LEU A 115 -5.57 5.71 -10.48
C LEU A 115 -6.50 6.74 -11.11
N LEU A 116 -6.02 7.47 -12.11
CA LEU A 116 -6.83 8.38 -12.92
C LEU A 116 -7.09 7.75 -14.28
N ASN A 117 -8.37 7.70 -14.67
CA ASN A 117 -8.76 7.20 -15.98
C ASN A 117 -8.56 8.24 -17.11
N LYS A 118 -9.00 7.91 -18.32
CA LYS A 118 -8.87 8.79 -19.51
C LYS A 118 -9.58 10.14 -19.37
N ASN A 119 -10.63 10.19 -18.55
CA ASN A 119 -11.39 11.40 -18.22
C ASN A 119 -10.92 12.04 -16.91
N ASN A 120 -9.72 11.65 -16.45
CA ASN A 120 -9.11 12.06 -15.19
C ASN A 120 -10.00 11.75 -13.96
N LYS A 121 -10.97 10.85 -14.04
CA LYS A 121 -11.73 10.45 -12.85
C LYS A 121 -10.94 9.41 -12.04
N PRO A 122 -10.95 9.49 -10.69
CA PRO A 122 -10.36 8.47 -9.83
C PRO A 122 -10.99 7.09 -10.08
N THR A 123 -10.15 6.06 -10.08
CA THR A 123 -10.52 4.66 -10.21
C THR A 123 -9.67 3.80 -9.29
N ASN A 124 -10.26 2.69 -8.84
CA ASN A 124 -9.59 1.76 -7.93
C ASN A 124 -8.54 0.90 -8.64
N PHE A 125 -7.65 0.32 -7.84
CA PHE A 125 -6.67 -0.68 -8.28
C PHE A 125 -7.33 -2.04 -8.56
N THR A 126 -8.03 -2.15 -9.68
CA THR A 126 -8.52 -3.42 -10.22
C THR A 126 -7.46 -4.07 -11.10
N SER A 127 -7.50 -5.40 -11.28
CA SER A 127 -6.60 -6.09 -12.21
C SER A 127 -6.66 -5.53 -13.62
N SER A 128 -7.85 -5.11 -14.08
CA SER A 128 -8.04 -4.47 -15.39
C SER A 128 -7.30 -3.13 -15.48
N ASN A 129 -7.49 -2.24 -14.50
CA ASN A 129 -6.87 -0.91 -14.51
C ASN A 129 -5.34 -0.99 -14.38
N ILE A 130 -4.84 -1.91 -13.56
CA ILE A 130 -3.40 -2.18 -13.41
C ILE A 130 -2.83 -2.72 -14.73
N ASN A 131 -3.51 -3.69 -15.36
CA ASN A 131 -3.07 -4.25 -16.63
C ASN A 131 -3.08 -3.21 -17.75
N GLU A 132 -4.10 -2.34 -17.82
CA GLU A 132 -4.12 -1.23 -18.78
C GLU A 132 -2.92 -0.29 -18.56
N LEU A 133 -2.66 0.11 -17.31
CA LEU A 133 -1.54 1.00 -16.97
C LEU A 133 -0.19 0.39 -17.38
N ILE A 134 0.05 -0.86 -16.99
CA ILE A 134 1.32 -1.55 -17.22
C ILE A 134 1.49 -1.89 -18.69
N TYR A 135 0.50 -2.48 -19.35
CA TYR A 135 0.61 -2.86 -20.76
C TYR A 135 0.81 -1.64 -21.65
N LYS A 136 0.12 -0.54 -21.38
CA LYS A 136 0.24 0.69 -22.18
C LYS A 136 1.67 1.24 -22.19
N HIS A 137 2.36 1.24 -21.05
CA HIS A 137 3.64 1.93 -20.87
C HIS A 137 4.86 1.01 -20.81
N LEU A 138 4.70 -0.23 -20.35
CA LEU A 138 5.79 -1.20 -20.20
C LEU A 138 5.70 -2.35 -21.21
N LYS A 139 4.59 -2.49 -21.95
CA LYS A 139 4.34 -3.61 -22.88
C LYS A 139 4.41 -5.00 -22.22
N ILE A 140 4.22 -5.04 -20.90
CA ILE A 140 4.16 -6.27 -20.11
C ILE A 140 2.69 -6.64 -19.91
N TYR A 141 2.34 -7.89 -20.17
CA TYR A 141 0.99 -8.40 -19.94
C TYR A 141 0.95 -9.20 -18.64
N ILE A 142 0.06 -8.80 -17.73
CA ILE A 142 -0.12 -9.42 -16.40
C ILE A 142 -1.52 -10.05 -16.33
N SER A 143 -1.90 -10.88 -17.32
CA SER A 143 -3.23 -11.50 -17.34
C SER A 143 -3.51 -12.48 -16.22
N HIS A 144 -2.48 -12.98 -15.54
CA HIS A 144 -2.62 -14.16 -14.67
C HIS A 144 -2.18 -13.95 -13.23
N LEU A 145 -1.84 -12.73 -12.80
CA LEU A 145 -1.51 -12.50 -11.39
C LEU A 145 -2.81 -12.36 -10.58
N PRO A 146 -3.12 -13.29 -9.64
CA PRO A 146 -4.27 -13.15 -8.78
C PRO A 146 -4.17 -11.85 -7.99
N ALA A 147 -5.30 -11.20 -7.69
CA ALA A 147 -5.30 -9.95 -6.92
C ALA A 147 -4.54 -10.07 -5.58
N ASN A 148 -4.55 -11.27 -4.98
CA ASN A 148 -3.89 -11.67 -3.74
C ASN A 148 -2.40 -12.06 -3.91
N PHE A 149 -1.82 -12.01 -5.11
CA PHE A 149 -0.46 -12.51 -5.36
C PHE A 149 0.58 -11.93 -4.41
N LEU A 150 0.62 -10.59 -4.26
CA LEU A 150 1.59 -9.93 -3.38
C LEU A 150 1.41 -10.32 -1.90
N ARG A 151 0.18 -10.60 -1.47
CA ARG A 151 -0.11 -11.09 -0.12
C ARG A 151 0.35 -12.53 0.09
N HIS A 152 0.16 -13.39 -0.92
CA HIS A 152 0.70 -14.75 -0.89
C HIS A 152 2.22 -14.77 -0.92
N TYR A 153 2.83 -13.93 -1.76
CA TYR A 153 4.27 -13.73 -1.76
C TYR A 153 4.78 -13.34 -0.37
N PHE A 154 4.18 -12.32 0.26
CA PHE A 154 4.55 -11.89 1.60
C PHE A 154 4.43 -13.01 2.65
N ARG A 155 3.36 -13.80 2.60
CA ARG A 155 3.18 -14.96 3.48
C ARG A 155 4.28 -16.00 3.26
N THR A 156 4.57 -16.36 2.01
CA THR A 156 5.62 -17.32 1.66
C THR A 156 7.00 -16.80 2.07
N TYR A 157 7.24 -15.51 1.90
CA TYR A 157 8.46 -14.83 2.35
C TYR A 157 8.67 -15.01 3.86
N LEU A 158 7.65 -14.72 4.66
CA LEU A 158 7.71 -14.88 6.12
C LEU A 158 7.96 -16.34 6.50
N PHE A 159 7.30 -17.29 5.83
CA PHE A 159 7.46 -18.72 6.07
C PHE A 159 8.90 -19.19 5.77
N ASN A 160 9.44 -18.82 4.60
CA ASN A 160 10.77 -19.21 4.17
C ASN A 160 11.89 -18.60 5.03
N ASN A 161 11.64 -17.46 5.69
CA ASN A 161 12.55 -16.83 6.64
C ASN A 161 12.32 -17.31 8.10
N CYS A 162 11.57 -18.40 8.28
CA CYS A 162 11.34 -19.06 9.58
C CYS A 162 10.76 -18.13 10.66
N TYR A 163 9.93 -17.17 10.26
CA TYR A 163 9.22 -16.34 11.22
C TYR A 163 8.15 -17.16 11.97
N ASP A 164 7.96 -16.86 13.25
CA ASP A 164 6.99 -17.55 14.11
C ASP A 164 5.55 -17.37 13.62
N SER A 165 4.72 -18.40 13.78
CA SER A 165 3.34 -18.42 13.31
C SER A 165 2.49 -17.33 13.96
N LYS A 166 2.71 -17.00 15.24
CA LYS A 166 1.98 -15.92 15.91
C LYS A 166 2.33 -14.56 15.32
N PHE A 167 3.60 -14.34 14.96
CA PHE A 167 4.01 -13.12 14.28
C PHE A 167 3.44 -13.04 12.86
N MET A 168 3.42 -14.17 12.13
CA MET A 168 2.78 -14.23 10.81
C MET A 168 1.29 -13.88 10.90
N ASP A 169 0.56 -14.44 11.88
CA ASP A 169 -0.86 -14.16 12.08
C ASP A 169 -1.10 -12.71 12.53
N PHE A 170 -0.18 -12.15 13.31
CA PHE A 170 -0.17 -10.74 13.69
C PHE A 170 -0.17 -9.82 12.46
N LEU A 171 0.72 -10.06 11.49
CA LEU A 171 0.80 -9.27 10.27
C LEU A 171 -0.35 -9.57 9.30
N MET A 172 -0.69 -10.85 9.15
CA MET A 172 -1.65 -11.31 8.14
C MET A 172 -3.11 -11.14 8.57
N GLY A 173 -3.37 -10.76 9.82
CA GLY A 173 -4.72 -10.54 10.34
C GLY A 173 -5.54 -11.84 10.33
N HIS A 174 -4.97 -12.89 10.92
CA HIS A 174 -5.64 -14.17 11.15
C HIS A 174 -6.01 -14.37 12.63
N ASN A 175 -6.41 -13.29 13.31
CA ASN A 175 -6.90 -13.43 14.67
C ASN A 175 -8.22 -14.19 14.66
N LEU A 176 -8.40 -15.08 15.65
CA LEU A 176 -9.65 -15.80 15.84
C LEU A 176 -10.69 -14.89 16.53
N GLU A 177 -11.97 -15.17 16.30
CA GLU A 177 -13.09 -14.45 16.89
C GLU A 177 -12.97 -14.39 18.43
N GLY A 178 -13.27 -13.22 19.01
CA GLY A 178 -13.26 -13.02 20.47
C GLY A 178 -11.87 -12.90 21.11
N GLN A 179 -10.80 -12.86 20.32
CA GLN A 179 -9.44 -12.70 20.83
C GLN A 179 -8.86 -11.36 20.41
N GLU A 180 -8.79 -10.43 21.37
CA GLU A 180 -7.91 -9.29 21.22
C GLU A 180 -6.46 -9.76 21.16
N MET A 181 -5.62 -9.15 20.32
CA MET A 181 -4.18 -9.40 20.34
C MET A 181 -3.59 -9.15 21.74
N LEU A 182 -4.19 -8.25 22.51
CA LEU A 182 -3.84 -7.95 23.90
C LEU A 182 -4.16 -9.09 24.88
N ASN A 183 -5.16 -9.95 24.57
CA ASN A 183 -5.52 -11.09 25.42
C ASN A 183 -4.61 -12.32 25.21
N ARG A 184 -3.91 -12.40 24.07
CA ARG A 184 -2.98 -13.50 23.77
C ARG A 184 -1.51 -13.14 23.92
N ASN A 185 -1.17 -11.88 23.74
CA ASN A 185 0.20 -11.38 23.70
C ASN A 185 0.35 -10.27 24.73
N SER A 186 1.40 -10.34 25.54
CA SER A 186 1.74 -9.26 26.46
C SER A 186 2.03 -7.96 25.71
N SER A 187 1.95 -6.82 26.38
CA SER A 187 2.39 -5.54 25.81
C SER A 187 3.84 -5.57 25.28
N LEU A 188 4.69 -6.43 25.85
CA LEU A 188 6.06 -6.66 25.41
C LEU A 188 6.14 -7.39 24.06
N ASP A 189 5.24 -8.35 23.82
CA ASP A 189 5.17 -9.08 22.55
C ASP A 189 4.79 -8.15 21.39
N ILE A 190 3.92 -7.17 21.64
CA ILE A 190 3.56 -6.15 20.63
C ILE A 190 4.77 -5.31 20.23
N ILE A 191 5.59 -4.89 21.18
CA ILE A 191 6.82 -4.13 20.89
C ILE A 191 7.79 -4.99 20.07
N LYS A 192 7.95 -6.26 20.45
CA LYS A 192 8.80 -7.22 19.72
C LYS A 192 8.30 -7.42 18.28
N PHE A 193 7.01 -7.70 18.09
CA PHE A 193 6.41 -7.87 16.77
C PHE A 193 6.49 -6.61 15.93
N ARG A 194 6.35 -5.42 16.53
CA ARG A 194 6.56 -4.15 15.80
C ARG A 194 7.98 -4.04 15.24
N LYS A 195 8.99 -4.32 16.07
CA LYS A 195 10.40 -4.32 15.63
C LYS A 195 10.65 -5.35 14.53
N GLN A 196 10.14 -6.57 14.70
CA GLN A 196 10.26 -7.63 13.70
C GLN A 196 9.58 -7.26 12.38
N ALA A 197 8.40 -6.66 12.41
CA ALA A 197 7.68 -6.20 11.23
C ALA A 197 8.44 -5.13 10.45
N ILE A 198 9.03 -4.15 11.15
CA ILE A 198 9.87 -3.13 10.51
C ILE A 198 11.12 -3.77 9.86
N ASN A 199 11.74 -4.76 10.53
CA ASN A 199 12.86 -5.49 9.96
C ASN A 199 12.47 -6.27 8.69
N VAL A 200 11.33 -6.95 8.69
CA VAL A 200 10.79 -7.63 7.49
C VAL A 200 10.62 -6.63 6.35
N GLN A 201 10.05 -5.46 6.60
CA GLN A 201 9.87 -4.42 5.59
C GLN A 201 11.21 -4.00 4.99
N GLN A 202 12.22 -3.76 5.84
CA GLN A 202 13.57 -3.40 5.39
C GLN A 202 14.23 -4.51 4.56
N GLN A 203 14.07 -5.77 4.96
CA GLN A 203 14.60 -6.92 4.22
C GLN A 203 13.98 -7.02 2.82
N ILE A 204 12.65 -6.93 2.73
CA ILE A 204 11.91 -6.96 1.46
C ILE A 204 12.32 -5.80 0.54
N ILE A 205 12.41 -4.57 1.09
CA ILE A 205 12.85 -3.39 0.35
C ILE A 205 14.25 -3.62 -0.25
N LYS A 206 15.17 -4.14 0.56
CA LYS A 206 16.55 -4.42 0.13
C LYS A 206 16.61 -5.52 -0.93
N GLU A 207 15.92 -6.64 -0.70
CA GLU A 207 15.95 -7.81 -1.58
C GLU A 207 15.38 -7.52 -2.97
N HIS A 208 14.36 -6.66 -3.04
CA HIS A 208 13.75 -6.24 -4.31
C HIS A 208 14.41 -5.00 -4.91
N ASN A 209 15.52 -4.52 -4.35
CA ASN A 209 16.22 -3.29 -4.76
C ASN A 209 15.23 -2.11 -4.93
N VAL A 210 14.36 -1.93 -3.94
CA VAL A 210 13.40 -0.83 -3.93
C VAL A 210 14.12 0.43 -3.48
N ASP A 211 14.34 1.34 -4.43
CA ASP A 211 14.86 2.67 -4.17
C ASP A 211 13.75 3.70 -4.21
N SER A 212 13.96 4.84 -3.53
CA SER A 212 13.01 5.95 -3.54
C SER A 212 12.60 6.33 -4.97
N LEU A 213 11.29 6.45 -5.20
CA LEU A 213 10.76 6.90 -6.48
C LEU A 213 11.07 8.38 -6.73
N PHE A 214 11.12 9.15 -5.64
CA PHE A 214 11.19 10.61 -5.64
C PHE A 214 12.62 11.15 -5.51
N ALA A 215 13.62 10.26 -5.49
CA ALA A 215 15.05 10.58 -5.55
C ALA A 215 15.62 10.64 -6.97
#